data_AF-A0A3A8PN79-F1
#
_entry.id   AF-A0A3A8PN79-F1
#
_cell.length_a   1.000
_cell.length_b   1.000
_cell.length_c   1.000
_cell.angle_alpha   90.00
_cell.angle_beta   90.00
_cell.angle_gamma   90.00
#
_symmetry.space_group_name_H-M   'P 1'
#
loop_
_entity.id
_entity.type
_entity.pdbx_description
1 polymer ?
#
loop_
_entity_poly.entity_id
_entity_poly.type
_entity_poly.pdbx_seq_one_letter_code
_entity_poly.pdbx_strand_id
1 'polypeptide(L)'
;MLINGKHYDGLVLSRRTLWEVKTDDFEKHSPRSRKFFVSVKLPEQQREAKLARECGYDFVIGVRSKAHLTALKIADPSLHVVIMDWC
;
A
#
# COMPACT_ATOMS: atom_id res chain seq x y z
N MET A 1 17.86 21.39 -7.42
CA MET A 1 17.21 22.72 -7.36
C MET A 1 16.72 22.94 -5.93
N LEU A 2 16.85 24.14 -5.36
CA LEU A 2 16.28 24.43 -4.04
C LEU A 2 14.83 24.88 -4.22
N ILE A 3 13.87 24.20 -3.59
CA ILE A 3 12.49 24.71 -3.47
C ILE A 3 12.36 25.23 -2.03
N ASN A 4 12.07 26.51 -1.86
CA ASN A 4 12.03 27.20 -0.55
C ASN A 4 13.26 26.94 0.34
N GLY A 5 14.46 27.02 -0.23
CA GLY A 5 15.72 26.90 0.54
C GLY A 5 16.05 25.47 1.00
N LYS A 6 15.28 24.46 0.59
CA LYS A 6 15.57 23.05 0.86
C LYS A 6 15.99 22.35 -0.43
N HIS A 7 16.99 21.47 -0.33
CA HIS A 7 17.41 20.61 -1.44
C HIS A 7 16.25 19.71 -1.84
N TYR A 8 15.61 20.05 -2.96
CA TYR A 8 14.58 19.25 -3.57
C TYR A 8 15.21 18.52 -4.74
N ASP A 9 15.51 17.25 -4.51
CA ASP A 9 15.88 16.33 -5.58
C ASP A 9 14.58 15.81 -6.22
N GLY A 10 14.03 16.61 -7.12
CA GLY A 10 12.84 16.28 -7.90
C GLY A 10 13.10 15.27 -9.02
N LEU A 11 14.20 14.53 -8.95
CA LEU A 11 14.49 13.42 -9.86
C LEU A 11 13.54 12.26 -9.50
N VAL A 12 12.26 12.41 -9.88
CA VAL A 12 11.31 11.29 -9.92
C VAL A 12 11.71 10.43 -11.12
N LEU A 13 12.83 9.72 -10.98
CA LEU A 13 13.29 8.74 -11.96
C LEU A 13 12.22 7.67 -12.08
N SER A 14 11.49 7.68 -13.21
CA SER A 14 10.98 6.54 -13.98
C SER A 14 10.29 5.37 -13.26
N ARG A 15 9.98 5.45 -11.97
CA ARG A 15 9.28 4.37 -11.27
C ARG A 15 7.82 4.49 -11.64
N ARG A 16 7.40 3.67 -12.61
CA ARG A 16 6.00 3.41 -12.92
C ARG A 16 5.38 2.62 -11.77
N THR A 17 5.37 3.18 -10.56
CA THR A 17 4.86 2.51 -9.36
C THR A 17 3.72 3.32 -8.80
N LEU A 18 2.53 2.74 -8.77
CA LEU A 18 1.38 3.29 -8.07
C LEU A 18 1.38 2.79 -6.63
N TRP A 19 1.01 3.67 -5.71
CA TRP A 19 0.99 3.40 -4.28
C TRP A 19 -0.43 3.53 -3.73
N GLU A 20 -0.92 2.48 -3.10
CA GLU A 20 -2.09 2.55 -2.24
C GLU A 20 -1.62 2.58 -0.78
N VAL A 21 -1.78 3.72 -0.14
CA VAL A 21 -1.21 3.96 1.19
C VAL A 21 -2.31 3.91 2.25
N LYS A 22 -2.18 2.99 3.21
CA LYS A 22 -3.11 2.79 4.32
C LYS A 22 -2.68 3.57 5.55
N THR A 23 -3.52 4.51 5.97
CA THR A 23 -3.30 5.37 7.15
C THR A 23 -4.01 4.86 8.40
N ASP A 24 -4.90 3.87 8.27
CA ASP A 24 -5.74 3.38 9.35
C ASP A 24 -4.96 2.67 10.47
N ASP A 25 -5.46 2.80 11.69
CA ASP A 25 -4.92 2.12 12.88
C ASP A 25 -5.43 0.66 12.93
N PHE A 26 -5.05 -0.14 11.95
CA PHE A 26 -5.53 -1.52 11.75
C PHE A 26 -5.53 -2.38 13.03
N GLU A 27 -4.50 -2.23 13.87
CA GLU A 27 -4.34 -3.02 15.10
C GLU A 27 -5.29 -2.64 16.24
N LYS A 28 -5.89 -1.44 16.22
CA LYS A 28 -6.90 -1.05 17.21
C LYS A 28 -8.20 -1.83 17.06
N HIS A 29 -8.41 -2.47 15.89
CA HIS A 29 -9.61 -3.23 15.61
C HIS A 29 -9.54 -4.66 16.16
N SER A 30 -10.69 -5.18 16.60
CA SER A 30 -10.83 -6.58 16.99
C SER A 30 -10.38 -7.52 15.86
N PRO A 31 -9.91 -8.75 16.16
CA PRO A 31 -9.53 -9.71 15.11
C PRO A 31 -10.64 -9.96 14.08
N ARG A 32 -11.91 -9.98 14.51
CA ARG A 32 -13.07 -10.13 13.61
C ARG A 32 -13.22 -8.92 12.69
N SER A 33 -13.14 -7.72 13.24
CA SER A 33 -13.22 -6.46 12.49
C SER A 33 -12.08 -6.34 11.47
N ARG A 34 -10.86 -6.75 11.84
CA ARG A 34 -9.70 -6.79 10.93
C ARG A 34 -9.93 -7.71 9.74
N LYS A 35 -10.40 -8.94 9.98
CA LYS A 35 -10.73 -9.89 8.90
C LYS A 35 -11.82 -9.35 7.98
N PHE A 36 -12.87 -8.77 8.55
CA PHE A 36 -13.94 -8.15 7.77
C PHE A 36 -13.42 -6.98 6.92
N PHE A 37 -12.63 -6.08 7.50
CA PHE A 37 -12.04 -4.95 6.79
C PHE A 37 -11.20 -5.39 5.58
N VAL A 38 -10.31 -6.36 5.77
CA VAL A 38 -9.52 -6.95 4.67
C VAL A 38 -10.45 -7.56 3.61
N SER A 39 -11.45 -8.35 4.01
CA SER A 39 -12.34 -9.02 3.05
C SER A 39 -13.15 -8.04 2.19
N VAL A 40 -13.55 -6.89 2.76
CA VAL A 40 -14.33 -5.88 2.05
C VAL A 40 -13.46 -5.09 1.07
N LYS A 41 -12.20 -4.82 1.44
CA LYS A 41 -11.28 -4.04 0.62
C LYS A 41 -10.51 -4.84 -0.42
N LEU A 42 -10.30 -6.14 -0.20
CA LEU A 42 -9.51 -6.99 -1.07
C LEU A 42 -9.90 -6.92 -2.58
N PRO A 43 -11.19 -6.96 -2.96
CA PRO A 43 -11.56 -6.95 -4.39
C PRO A 43 -11.14 -5.66 -5.12
N GLU A 44 -11.22 -4.52 -4.42
CA GLU A 44 -10.79 -3.21 -4.93
C GLU A 44 -9.27 -3.22 -5.18
N GLN A 45 -8.50 -3.68 -4.19
CA GLN A 45 -7.04 -3.74 -4.27
C GLN A 45 -6.55 -4.70 -5.35
N GLN A 46 -7.22 -5.84 -5.52
CA GLN A 46 -6.92 -6.79 -6.59
C GLN A 46 -7.19 -6.20 -7.97
N ARG A 47 -8.31 -5.47 -8.13
CA ARG A 47 -8.66 -4.79 -9.37
C ARG A 47 -7.64 -3.70 -9.70
N GLU A 48 -7.28 -2.87 -8.74
CA GLU A 48 -6.28 -1.81 -8.93
C GLU A 48 -4.90 -2.38 -9.27
N ALA A 49 -4.46 -3.41 -8.55
CA ALA A 49 -3.19 -4.08 -8.83
C ALA A 49 -3.17 -4.71 -10.24
N LYS A 50 -4.29 -5.30 -10.68
CA LYS A 50 -4.44 -5.84 -12.03
C LYS A 50 -4.36 -4.74 -13.09
N LEU A 51 -5.11 -3.66 -12.92
CA LEU A 51 -5.12 -2.52 -13.86
C LEU A 51 -3.75 -1.86 -13.95
N ALA A 52 -3.07 -1.66 -12.82
CA ALA A 52 -1.71 -1.13 -12.79
C ALA A 52 -0.76 -2.01 -13.64
N ARG A 53 -0.79 -3.33 -13.41
CA ARG A 53 0.03 -4.29 -14.18
C ARG A 53 -0.29 -4.26 -15.67
N GLU A 54 -1.56 -4.20 -16.05
CA GLU A 54 -1.99 -4.10 -17.46
C GLU A 54 -1.51 -2.81 -18.13
N CYS A 55 -1.42 -1.71 -17.38
CA CYS A 55 -0.86 -0.45 -17.86
C CYS A 55 0.67 -0.36 -17.77
N GLY A 56 1.36 -1.43 -17.34
CA GLY A 56 2.82 -1.46 -17.19
C GLY A 56 3.32 -0.69 -15.98
N TYR A 57 2.52 -0.62 -14.91
CA TYR A 57 2.89 -0.09 -13.60
C TYR A 57 3.04 -1.21 -12.57
N ASP A 58 4.03 -1.06 -11.69
CA ASP A 58 4.05 -1.73 -10.40
C ASP A 58 2.95 -1.16 -9.49
N PHE A 59 2.47 -1.97 -8.56
CA PHE A 59 1.47 -1.56 -7.57
C PHE A 59 1.92 -2.00 -6.19
N VAL A 60 2.06 -1.06 -5.26
CA VAL A 60 2.53 -1.30 -3.91
C VAL A 60 1.50 -0.82 -2.90
N ILE A 61 1.18 -1.68 -1.93
CA ILE A 61 0.31 -1.33 -0.81
C ILE A 61 1.20 -1.02 0.40
N GLY A 62 1.19 0.23 0.84
CA GLY A 62 1.90 0.67 2.05
C GLY A 62 1.00 0.53 3.27
N VAL A 63 1.44 -0.18 4.30
CA VAL A 63 0.71 -0.32 5.56
C VAL A 63 1.55 0.12 6.76
N ARG A 64 0.88 0.52 7.85
CA ARG A 64 1.56 0.99 9.08
C ARG A 64 1.94 -0.13 10.04
N SER A 65 1.42 -1.35 9.85
CA SER A 65 1.61 -2.43 10.83
C SER A 65 1.89 -3.79 10.19
N LYS A 66 2.66 -4.61 10.92
CA LYS A 66 2.95 -6.00 10.54
C LYS A 66 1.68 -6.85 10.53
N ALA A 67 0.73 -6.57 11.41
CA ALA A 67 -0.55 -7.26 11.43
C ALA A 67 -1.34 -7.02 10.13
N HIS A 68 -1.38 -5.79 9.63
CA HIS A 68 -2.08 -5.47 8.37
C HIS A 68 -1.39 -6.13 7.18
N LEU A 69 -0.05 -6.04 7.11
CA LEU A 69 0.73 -6.72 6.06
C LEU A 69 0.42 -8.22 6.02
N THR A 70 0.46 -8.87 7.19
CA THR A 70 0.22 -10.31 7.30
C THR A 70 -1.20 -10.66 6.87
N ALA A 71 -2.20 -9.87 7.29
CA ALA A 71 -3.59 -10.12 6.93
C ALA A 71 -3.83 -10.03 5.42
N LEU A 72 -3.24 -9.02 4.75
CA LEU A 72 -3.32 -8.89 3.29
C LEU A 72 -2.59 -10.03 2.56
N LYS A 73 -1.40 -10.41 3.02
CA LYS A 73 -0.63 -11.52 2.42
C LYS A 73 -1.28 -12.90 2.58
N ILE A 74 -2.01 -13.12 3.68
CA ILE A 74 -2.83 -14.33 3.86
C ILE A 74 -4.01 -14.31 2.89
N ALA A 75 -4.65 -13.15 2.70
CA ALA A 75 -5.81 -13.02 1.84
C ALA A 75 -5.45 -13.13 0.34
N ASP A 76 -4.32 -12.55 -0.06
CA ASP A 76 -3.78 -12.65 -1.41
C ASP A 76 -2.23 -12.54 -1.38
N PRO A 77 -1.52 -13.67 -1.55
CA PRO A 77 -0.06 -13.68 -1.55
C PRO A 77 0.57 -12.86 -2.69
N SER A 78 -0.17 -12.61 -3.77
CA SER A 78 0.31 -11.90 -4.97
C SER A 78 0.42 -10.40 -4.79
N LEU A 79 -0.28 -9.82 -3.81
CA LEU A 79 -0.23 -8.38 -3.52
C LEU A 79 1.16 -7.97 -3.02
N HIS A 80 1.77 -6.93 -3.59
CA HIS A 80 3.02 -6.38 -3.07
C HIS A 80 2.71 -5.42 -1.91
N VAL A 81 2.93 -5.87 -0.69
CA VAL A 81 2.61 -5.13 0.54
C VAL A 81 3.88 -4.86 1.33
N VAL A 82 4.09 -3.62 1.75
CA VAL A 82 5.26 -3.18 2.52
C VAL A 82 4.84 -2.45 3.78
N ILE A 83 5.62 -2.61 4.86
CA ILE A 83 5.49 -1.73 6.03
C ILE A 83 6.22 -0.44 5.69
N MET A 84 5.60 0.68 6.00
CA MET A 84 6.21 2.00 5.85
C MET A 84 6.40 2.63 7.23
N ASP A 85 7.57 3.22 7.47
CA ASP A 85 7.99 3.79 8.76
C ASP A 85 7.61 5.27 8.92
N TRP A 86 6.54 5.70 8.26
CA TRP A 86 6.03 7.06 8.27
C TRP A 86 5.03 7.24 9.43
N CYS A 87 5.60 7.35 10.63
CA CYS A 87 4.95 7.82 11.85
C CYS A 87 5.93 8.70 12.62
#